data_AF-A0A8S0FTY7-F1
#
_entry.id   AF-A0A8S0FTY7-F1
#
_cell.length_a   1.000
_cell.length_b   1.000
_cell.length_c   1.000
_cell.angle_alpha   90.00
_cell.angle_beta   90.00
_cell.angle_gamma   90.00
#
_symmetry.space_group_name_H-M   'P 1'
#
loop_
_entity.id
_entity.type
_entity.pdbx_description
1 polymer ?
#
loop_
_entity_poly.entity_id
_entity_poly.type
_entity_poly.pdbx_seq_one_letter_code
_entity_poly.pdbx_strand_id
1 'polypeptide(L)'
;MTREWAKFTGPNISVMKTVSGTVKNAKTEAVLKPELVHERMQQLSGEWVTVGTGWQAWPDLGKESGLVLHDGEVLLPAAEDMLPIACQMFAEGKTVAVEHAEPVYLRNNVAWKKLPGKE
;
A
#
# COMPACT_ATOMS: atom_id res chain seq x y z
N MET A 1 11.99 12.76 14.01
CA MET A 1 10.67 13.16 13.47
C MET A 1 10.10 11.94 12.75
N THR A 2 9.02 11.36 13.25
CA THR A 2 8.38 10.16 12.68
C THR A 2 7.61 10.60 11.42
N ARG A 3 7.84 9.95 10.27
CA ARG A 3 7.10 10.24 9.02
C ARG A 3 6.22 9.05 8.65
N GLU A 4 4.98 9.31 8.30
CA GLU A 4 4.00 8.30 7.90
C GLU A 4 3.72 8.40 6.40
N TRP A 5 3.59 7.26 5.73
CA TRP A 5 3.47 7.14 4.28
C TRP A 5 2.19 6.39 3.93
N ALA A 6 1.39 6.95 3.03
CA ALA A 6 0.22 6.29 2.49
C ALA A 6 0.47 5.93 1.02
N LYS A 7 0.67 4.64 0.75
CA LYS A 7 0.94 4.12 -0.60
C LYS A 7 -0.34 3.57 -1.22
N PHE A 8 -0.62 3.99 -2.46
CA PHE A 8 -1.75 3.55 -3.25
C PHE A 8 -1.31 3.13 -4.65
N THR A 9 -1.44 1.84 -4.97
CA THR A 9 -1.17 1.33 -6.32
C THR A 9 -2.47 0.77 -6.89
N GLY A 10 -3.15 1.53 -7.76
CA GLY A 10 -4.52 1.18 -8.19
C GLY A 10 -5.51 1.12 -7.01
N PRO A 11 -6.56 0.26 -7.01
CA PRO A 11 -7.55 0.18 -5.93
C PRO A 11 -6.99 -0.42 -4.61
N ASN A 12 -5.67 -0.57 -4.51
CA ASN A 12 -5.03 -1.17 -3.35
C ASN A 12 -4.50 -0.05 -2.45
N ILE A 13 -4.86 -0.10 -1.17
CA ILE A 13 -4.31 0.77 -0.13
C ILE A 13 -3.26 0.00 0.67
N SER A 14 -2.14 0.65 0.96
CA SER A 14 -1.15 0.19 1.92
C SER A 14 -0.69 1.38 2.76
N VAL A 15 -0.91 1.30 4.07
CA VAL A 15 -0.46 2.34 5.01
C VAL A 15 0.84 1.89 5.65
N MET A 16 1.91 2.66 5.46
CA MET A 16 3.23 2.37 5.97
C MET A 16 3.68 3.49 6.92
N LYS A 17 4.42 3.12 7.97
CA LYS A 17 4.97 4.09 8.92
C LYS A 17 6.48 3.92 8.98
N THR A 18 7.22 5.01 8.81
CA THR A 18 8.67 4.97 9.05
C THR A 18 8.92 5.18 10.54
N VAL A 19 9.49 4.18 11.20
CA VAL A 19 9.93 4.25 12.60
C VAL A 19 11.43 4.04 12.64
N SER A 20 12.18 5.07 13.04
CA SER A 20 13.65 5.03 13.16
C SER A 20 14.39 4.65 11.87
N GLY A 21 13.92 5.14 10.72
CA GLY A 21 14.51 4.83 9.41
C GLY A 21 14.05 3.49 8.81
N THR A 22 13.36 2.65 9.57
CA THR A 22 12.76 1.41 9.07
C THR A 22 11.32 1.64 8.62
N VAL A 23 10.99 1.23 7.40
CA VAL A 23 9.61 1.16 6.93
C VAL A 23 8.92 -0.01 7.64
N LYS A 24 7.93 0.29 8.48
CA LYS A 24 7.06 -0.71 9.07
C LYS A 24 5.75 -0.73 8.32
N ASN A 25 5.41 -1.91 7.81
CA ASN A 25 4.09 -2.17 7.27
C ASN A 25 3.11 -2.23 8.46
N ALA A 26 2.18 -1.28 8.55
CA ALA A 26 1.04 -1.47 9.43
C ALA A 26 0.19 -2.53 8.72
N LYS A 27 0.07 -3.76 9.26
CA LYS A 27 -0.65 -4.94 8.72
C LYS A 27 -2.05 -4.61 8.15
N THR A 28 -2.10 -3.93 7.01
CA THR A 28 -3.30 -3.22 6.53
C THR A 28 -3.35 -3.10 5.02
N GLU A 29 -2.49 -3.86 4.32
CA GLU A 29 -2.57 -4.00 2.87
C GLU A 29 -3.91 -4.62 2.49
N ALA A 30 -4.68 -3.91 1.67
CA ALA A 30 -6.00 -4.35 1.23
C ALA A 30 -6.33 -3.77 -0.15
N VAL A 31 -7.14 -4.50 -0.91
CA VAL A 31 -7.85 -3.91 -2.06
C VAL A 31 -9.17 -3.35 -1.55
N LEU A 32 -9.30 -2.03 -1.60
CA LEU A 32 -10.49 -1.33 -1.13
C LEU A 32 -11.14 -0.55 -2.28
N LYS A 33 -12.44 -0.34 -2.16
CA LYS A 33 -13.09 0.67 -3.00
C LYS A 33 -12.65 2.07 -2.53
N PRO A 34 -12.62 3.07 -3.43
CA PRO A 34 -12.23 4.44 -3.07
C PRO A 34 -13.03 5.02 -1.90
N GLU A 35 -14.31 4.67 -1.76
CA GLU A 35 -15.16 5.18 -0.67
C GLU A 35 -14.68 4.68 0.71
N LEU A 36 -14.30 3.40 0.80
CA LEU A 36 -13.76 2.83 2.04
C LEU A 36 -12.37 3.37 2.38
N VAL A 37 -11.59 3.72 1.35
CA VAL A 37 -10.32 4.44 1.54
C VAL A 37 -10.58 5.81 2.14
N HIS A 38 -11.53 6.55 1.57
CA HIS A 38 -11.89 7.88 2.06
C HIS A 38 -12.38 7.84 3.50
N GLU A 39 -13.29 6.91 3.86
CA GLU A 39 -13.72 6.68 5.24
C GLU A 39 -12.54 6.41 6.18
N ARG A 40 -11.55 5.63 5.72
CA ARG A 40 -10.36 5.34 6.51
C ARG A 40 -9.47 6.57 6.69
N MET A 41 -9.39 7.46 5.70
CA MET A 41 -8.65 8.72 5.82
C MET A 41 -9.24 9.63 6.90
N GLN A 42 -10.57 9.63 7.06
CA GLN A 42 -11.26 10.38 8.14
C GLN A 42 -10.87 9.93 9.55
N GLN A 43 -10.31 8.72 9.69
CA GLN A 43 -9.89 8.16 10.98
C GLN A 43 -8.41 8.42 11.30
N LEU A 44 -7.66 8.97 10.35
CA LEU A 44 -6.25 9.30 10.52
C LEU A 44 -6.11 10.75 10.99
N SER A 45 -4.90 11.13 11.40
CA SER A 45 -4.57 12.50 11.76
C SER A 45 -3.12 12.82 11.38
N GLY A 46 -2.79 14.11 11.33
CA GLY A 46 -1.44 14.59 11.10
C GLY A 46 -1.08 14.76 9.63
N GLU A 47 0.22 14.65 9.34
CA GLU A 47 0.80 14.87 8.02
C GLU A 47 1.20 13.55 7.37
N TRP A 48 0.86 13.40 6.08
CA TRP A 48 1.08 12.18 5.33
C TRP A 48 1.70 12.47 3.96
N VAL A 49 2.57 11.58 3.51
CA VAL A 49 3.08 11.59 2.14
C VAL A 49 2.29 10.60 1.30
N THR A 50 1.83 11.06 0.14
CA THR A 50 1.04 10.28 -0.81
C THR A 50 1.93 9.75 -1.93
N VAL A 51 1.86 8.45 -2.20
CA VAL A 51 2.63 7.83 -3.30
C VAL A 51 1.79 6.80 -4.06
N GLY A 52 2.07 6.67 -5.35
CA GLY A 52 1.51 5.66 -6.23
C GLY A 52 0.31 6.10 -7.07
N THR A 53 -0.01 5.30 -8.07
CA THR A 53 -1.01 5.61 -9.11
C THR A 53 -2.43 5.80 -8.61
N GLY A 54 -2.78 5.32 -7.41
CA GLY A 54 -4.15 5.46 -6.89
C GLY A 54 -4.52 6.91 -6.58
N TRP A 55 -3.58 7.75 -6.16
CA TRP A 55 -3.86 9.18 -5.90
C TRP A 55 -4.17 9.97 -7.18
N GLN A 56 -3.60 9.56 -8.32
CA GLN A 56 -3.94 10.15 -9.62
C GLN A 56 -5.31 9.69 -10.12
N ALA A 57 -5.66 8.42 -9.87
CA ALA A 57 -6.95 7.87 -10.28
C ALA A 57 -8.12 8.38 -9.41
N TRP A 58 -7.86 8.64 -8.13
CA TRP A 58 -8.84 9.13 -7.16
C TRP A 58 -8.24 10.30 -6.36
N PRO A 59 -8.17 11.52 -6.92
CA PRO A 59 -7.59 12.68 -6.24
C PRO A 59 -8.38 13.11 -5.00
N ASP A 60 -9.62 12.63 -4.88
CA ASP A 60 -10.56 13.02 -3.83
C ASP A 60 -10.48 12.16 -2.57
N LEU A 61 -9.61 11.14 -2.55
CA LEU A 61 -9.49 10.19 -1.42
C LEU A 61 -9.23 10.88 -0.07
N GLY A 62 -8.46 11.97 -0.08
CA GLY A 62 -8.10 12.73 1.11
C GLY A 62 -8.99 13.93 1.42
N LYS A 63 -9.99 14.25 0.58
CA LYS A 63 -10.86 15.40 0.81
C LYS A 63 -11.54 15.29 2.17
N GLU A 64 -11.73 16.42 2.85
CA GLU A 64 -12.46 16.52 4.12
C GLU A 64 -11.86 15.73 5.31
N SER A 65 -10.76 14.98 5.12
CA SER A 65 -10.13 14.14 6.15
C SER A 65 -9.44 14.92 7.27
N GLY A 66 -9.24 16.22 7.11
CA GLY A 66 -8.43 17.03 8.03
C GLY A 66 -6.92 16.71 8.00
N LEU A 67 -6.48 15.82 7.10
CA LEU A 67 -5.07 15.48 6.90
C LEU A 67 -4.35 16.56 6.10
N VAL A 68 -3.07 16.77 6.42
CA VAL A 68 -2.15 17.49 5.53
C VAL A 68 -1.46 16.46 4.65
N LEU A 69 -1.74 16.53 3.35
CA LEU A 69 -1.19 15.59 2.36
C LEU A 69 -0.10 16.28 1.54
N HIS A 70 1.07 15.64 1.46
CA HIS A 70 2.20 16.05 0.63
C HIS A 70 2.42 15.03 -0.48
N ASP A 71 2.62 15.51 -1.71
CA ASP A 71 2.99 14.63 -2.83
C ASP A 71 4.41 14.10 -2.61
N GLY A 72 4.55 12.77 -2.64
CA GLY A 72 5.83 12.10 -2.53
C GLY A 72 6.60 11.96 -3.84
N GLU A 73 6.00 12.37 -4.98
CA GLU A 73 6.59 12.30 -6.33
C GLU A 73 6.99 10.87 -6.77
N VAL A 74 6.46 9.84 -6.10
CA VAL A 74 6.73 8.43 -6.41
C VAL A 74 5.47 7.80 -6.99
N LEU A 75 5.52 7.45 -8.28
CA LEU A 75 4.38 6.84 -8.97
C LEU A 75 4.43 5.31 -8.98
N LEU A 76 5.62 4.75 -9.14
CA LEU A 76 5.87 3.32 -9.30
C LEU A 76 7.00 2.88 -8.36
N PRO A 77 7.01 1.64 -7.88
CA PRO A 77 8.11 1.15 -7.07
C PRO A 77 9.39 1.07 -7.90
N ALA A 78 10.50 1.56 -7.35
CA ALA A 78 11.83 1.37 -7.93
C ALA A 78 12.58 0.23 -7.22
N ALA A 79 13.42 -0.49 -7.96
CA ALA A 79 14.20 -1.59 -7.39
C ALA A 79 15.21 -1.09 -6.34
N GLU A 80 15.76 0.10 -6.52
CA GLU A 80 16.69 0.72 -5.57
C GLU A 80 16.08 0.91 -4.17
N ASP A 81 14.79 1.27 -4.08
CA ASP A 81 14.08 1.43 -2.82
C ASP A 81 13.78 0.10 -2.12
N MET A 82 13.81 -1.02 -2.85
CA MET A 82 13.65 -2.35 -2.28
C MET A 82 14.92 -2.83 -1.56
N LEU A 83 16.09 -2.35 -1.97
CA LEU A 83 17.39 -2.83 -1.47
C LEU A 83 17.56 -2.65 0.04
N PRO A 84 17.27 -1.48 0.66
CA PRO A 84 17.41 -1.32 2.11
C PRO A 84 16.54 -2.31 2.90
N ILE A 85 15.31 -2.56 2.43
CA ILE A 85 14.38 -3.51 3.04
C ILE A 85 14.92 -4.93 2.88
N ALA A 86 15.37 -5.30 1.68
CA ALA A 86 15.93 -6.62 1.40
C ALA A 86 17.21 -6.89 2.20
N CYS A 87 18.13 -5.92 2.31
CA CYS A 87 19.34 -6.02 3.12
C CYS A 87 19.02 -6.22 4.60
N GLN A 88 18.03 -5.49 5.14
CA GLN A 88 17.58 -5.68 6.51
C GLN A 88 16.99 -7.09 6.71
N MET A 89 16.08 -7.52 5.83
CA MET A 89 15.47 -8.85 5.90
C MET A 89 16.51 -9.97 5.79
N PHE A 90 17.52 -9.78 4.94
CA PHE A 90 18.65 -10.70 4.79
C PHE A 90 19.47 -10.80 6.08
N ALA A 91 19.83 -9.65 6.69
CA ALA A 91 20.56 -9.61 7.95
C ALA A 91 19.76 -10.25 9.11
N GLU A 92 18.43 -10.17 9.07
CA GLU A 92 17.52 -10.81 10.04
C GLU A 92 17.23 -12.29 9.73
N GLY A 93 17.82 -12.87 8.68
CA GLY A 93 17.59 -14.27 8.28
C GLY A 93 16.19 -14.56 7.73
N LYS A 94 15.46 -13.54 7.25
CA LYS A 94 14.08 -13.64 6.73
C LYS A 94 14.02 -13.98 5.24
N THR A 95 14.97 -14.76 4.75
CA THR A 95 14.96 -15.29 3.38
C THR A 95 14.14 -16.57 3.30
N VAL A 96 13.60 -16.86 2.13
CA VAL A 96 12.92 -18.13 1.84
C VAL A 96 13.67 -18.89 0.74
N ALA A 97 13.54 -20.21 0.74
CA ALA A 97 13.99 -21.03 -0.38
C ALA A 97 13.22 -20.66 -1.65
N VAL A 98 13.80 -20.93 -2.82
CA VAL A 98 13.24 -20.49 -4.11
C VAL A 98 11.84 -21.04 -4.36
N GLU A 99 11.60 -22.28 -3.94
CA GLU A 99 10.33 -23.00 -4.03
C GLU A 99 9.23 -22.45 -3.10
N HIS A 100 9.61 -21.60 -2.14
CA HIS A 100 8.71 -20.95 -1.19
C HIS A 100 8.49 -19.46 -1.52
N ALA A 101 9.04 -18.96 -2.62
CA ALA A 101 8.78 -17.60 -3.08
C ALA A 101 7.35 -17.50 -3.64
N GLU A 102 6.48 -16.78 -2.95
CA GLU A 102 5.08 -16.61 -3.33
C GLU A 102 4.74 -15.15 -3.66
N PRO A 103 3.95 -14.87 -4.72
CA PRO A 103 3.44 -13.55 -4.99
C PRO A 103 2.34 -13.16 -3.99
N VAL A 104 2.30 -11.88 -3.60
CA VAL A 104 1.20 -11.33 -2.81
C VAL A 104 0.12 -10.76 -3.73
N TYR A 105 -0.95 -11.52 -3.95
CA TYR A 105 -2.16 -11.04 -4.62
C TYR A 105 -3.22 -10.64 -3.59
N LEU A 106 -3.55 -9.35 -3.53
CA LEU A 106 -4.58 -8.85 -2.60
C LEU A 106 -6.02 -9.04 -3.15
N ARG A 107 -6.18 -9.23 -4.46
CA ARG A 107 -7.49 -9.44 -5.12
C ARG A 107 -7.66 -10.90 -5.54
N ASN A 108 -8.57 -11.60 -4.87
CA ASN A 108 -8.83 -13.02 -5.16
C ASN A 108 -10.03 -13.27 -6.09
N ASN A 109 -10.76 -12.23 -6.49
CA ASN A 109 -11.93 -12.38 -7.35
C ASN A 109 -11.53 -12.45 -8.82
N VAL A 110 -11.68 -13.63 -9.42
CA VAL A 110 -11.58 -13.83 -10.87
C VAL A 110 -12.73 -13.11 -11.58
N ALA A 111 -12.43 -12.32 -12.62
CA ALA A 111 -13.41 -11.49 -13.33
C ALA A 111 -14.39 -12.28 -14.24
N TRP A 112 -14.45 -13.60 -14.09
CA TRP A 112 -15.29 -14.47 -14.92
C TRP A 112 -16.66 -14.66 -14.29
N LYS A 113 -17.71 -14.25 -14.99
CA LYS A 113 -19.06 -14.79 -14.74
C LYS A 113 -19.05 -16.27 -15.10
N LYS A 114 -19.31 -17.15 -14.13
CA LYS A 114 -19.59 -18.56 -14.40
C LYS A 114 -20.74 -18.63 -15.41
N LEU A 115 -20.62 -19.49 -16.42
CA LEU A 115 -21.70 -19.77 -17.35
C LEU A 115 -22.90 -20.36 -16.58
N PRO A 116 -24.15 -19.99 -16.91
CA PRO A 116 -25.32 -20.57 -16.27
C PRO A 116 -25.35 -22.10 -16.51
N GLY A 117 -25.52 -22.90 -15.44
CA GLY A 117 -25.68 -24.36 -15.53
C GLY A 117 -24.51 -25.22 -15.04
N LYS A 118 -23.53 -24.67 -14.32
CA LYS A 118 -22.54 -25.47 -13.57
C LYS A 118 -22.35 -24.92 -12.15
N GLU A 119 -23.17 -25.43 -11.23
CA GLU A 119 -22.84 -25.52 -9.80
C GLU A 119 -22.28 -26.91 -9.50
#